data_AF-A0A0Q9Y9H9-F1
#
_entry.id   AF-A0A0Q9Y9H9-F1
#
_cell.length_a   1.000
_cell.length_b   1.000
_cell.length_c   1.000
_cell.angle_alpha   90.00
_cell.angle_beta   90.00
_cell.angle_gamma   90.00
#
_symmetry.space_group_name_H-M   'P 1'
#
loop_
_entity.id
_entity.type
_entity.pdbx_description
1 polymer ?
#
loop_
_entity_poly.entity_id
_entity_poly.type
_entity_poly.pdbx_seq_one_letter_code
_entity_poly.pdbx_strand_id
1 'polypeptide(L)'
;MYKEMKKLASCLLVTLILSGCHSTSKDERYNSMSANEIYQQGVKNTNKKRFKPAVEDFEALEARYPFGDYADKAQLGSIYALYLNEDYAQALPATDRFIRMYPRHPHVDYAYYMKGLIHFSEAMGFFSKYLPMERAERDPTPAKKSLASFDHLVTHYPNSVYANNAKQRMVYLRNLIAENELFVARFNLKKGAYLAAANRANYIVVHFDKSPQIEEALAIMVQAYRRLERPELAQDAYTVLKQNFPQSEFVQKLA
;
A
#
# COMPACT_ATOMS: atom_id res chain seq x y z
N MET A 1 47.05 -16.09 44.40
CA MET A 1 46.02 -16.35 43.37
C MET A 1 44.84 -15.37 43.45
N TYR A 2 44.17 -15.20 44.61
CA TYR A 2 43.01 -14.29 44.75
C TYR A 2 43.32 -12.78 44.47
N LYS A 3 44.51 -12.28 44.87
CA LYS A 3 44.94 -10.90 44.58
C LYS A 3 45.20 -10.63 43.10
N GLU A 4 45.75 -11.60 42.37
CA GLU A 4 46.04 -11.48 40.94
C GLU A 4 44.75 -11.57 40.10
N MET A 5 43.77 -12.38 40.52
CA MET A 5 42.43 -12.40 39.92
C MET A 5 41.67 -11.07 40.09
N LYS A 6 41.83 -10.38 41.23
CA LYS A 6 41.21 -9.05 41.45
C LYS A 6 41.83 -7.96 40.57
N LYS A 7 43.14 -8.02 40.31
CA LYS A 7 43.82 -7.09 39.38
C LYS A 7 43.37 -7.32 37.94
N LEU A 8 43.23 -8.58 37.52
CA LEU A 8 42.70 -8.95 36.20
C LEU A 8 41.24 -8.52 36.01
N ALA A 9 40.39 -8.73 37.03
CA ALA A 9 39.00 -8.27 37.00
C ALA A 9 38.89 -6.73 36.98
N SER A 10 39.78 -6.03 37.69
CA SER A 10 39.83 -4.57 37.69
C SER A 10 40.30 -4.00 36.34
N CYS A 11 41.25 -4.64 35.66
CA CYS A 11 41.66 -4.23 34.31
C CYS A 11 40.56 -4.49 33.26
N LEU A 12 39.82 -5.60 33.39
CA LEU A 12 38.73 -5.95 32.47
C LEU A 12 37.52 -5.00 32.63
N LEU A 13 37.27 -4.51 33.84
CA LEU A 13 36.20 -3.54 34.10
C LEU A 13 36.53 -2.15 33.55
N VAL A 14 37.81 -1.75 33.56
CA VAL A 14 38.26 -0.46 33.01
C VAL A 14 38.19 -0.45 31.49
N THR A 15 38.54 -1.55 30.81
CA THR A 15 38.44 -1.62 29.34
C THR A 15 37.00 -1.66 28.81
N LEU A 16 36.03 -2.18 29.59
CA LEU A 16 34.61 -2.09 29.25
C LEU A 16 34.06 -0.66 29.31
N ILE A 17 34.59 0.19 30.19
CA ILE A 17 34.11 1.57 30.37
C ILE A 17 34.69 2.51 29.29
N LEU A 18 35.84 2.17 28.71
CA LEU A 18 36.45 2.91 27.58
C LEU A 18 35.81 2.62 26.22
N SER A 19 34.80 1.74 26.16
CA SER A 19 33.91 1.60 25.00
C SER A 19 32.79 2.66 24.99
N GLY A 20 33.09 3.85 25.51
CA GLY A 20 32.21 5.01 25.50
C GLY A 20 32.06 5.55 24.08
N CYS A 21 30.82 5.55 23.59
CA CYS A 21 30.38 6.04 22.29
C CYS A 21 31.12 7.30 21.81
N HIS A 22 31.85 7.18 20.69
CA HIS A 22 32.07 8.32 19.80
C HIS A 22 30.76 8.59 19.04
N SER A 23 29.79 9.16 19.74
CA SER A 23 28.60 9.76 19.16
C SER A 23 28.97 11.20 18.82
N THR A 24 29.66 11.42 17.70
CA THR A 24 29.60 12.73 17.04
C THR A 24 28.11 13.05 16.95
N SER A 25 27.68 14.17 17.54
CA SER A 25 26.26 14.53 17.51
C SER A 25 25.81 14.45 16.04
N LYS A 26 24.72 13.72 15.74
CA LYS A 26 24.28 13.51 14.34
C LYS A 26 24.17 14.84 13.56
N ASP A 27 23.99 15.93 14.31
CA ASP A 27 23.92 17.30 13.83
C ASP A 27 25.28 17.88 13.35
N GLU A 28 26.40 17.55 14.00
CA GLU A 28 27.72 18.10 13.63
C GLU A 28 28.15 17.75 12.20
N ARG A 29 27.70 16.60 11.67
CA ARG A 29 27.99 16.14 10.31
C ARG A 29 27.57 17.15 9.23
N TYR A 30 26.52 17.92 9.50
CA TYR A 30 25.89 18.81 8.52
C TYR A 30 26.20 20.29 8.76
N ASN A 31 26.97 20.64 9.81
CA ASN A 31 27.22 22.03 10.21
C ASN A 31 27.92 22.89 9.16
N SER A 32 28.72 22.29 8.29
CA SER A 32 29.44 23.00 7.22
C SER A 32 28.82 22.80 5.83
N MET A 33 27.72 22.06 5.72
CA MET A 33 27.12 21.71 4.43
C MET A 33 25.99 22.67 4.05
N SER A 34 26.01 23.11 2.79
CA SER A 34 24.90 23.82 2.16
C SER A 34 23.68 22.90 1.94
N ALA A 35 22.49 23.49 1.75
CA ALA A 35 21.27 22.73 1.47
C ALA A 35 21.42 21.80 0.25
N ASN A 36 22.05 22.28 -0.83
CA ASN A 36 22.30 21.45 -2.02
C ASN A 36 23.23 20.27 -1.70
N GLU A 37 24.30 20.47 -0.93
CA GLU A 37 25.22 19.37 -0.58
C GLU A 37 24.52 18.29 0.24
N ILE A 38 23.69 18.67 1.21
CA ILE A 38 22.89 17.70 1.99
C ILE A 38 21.90 16.97 1.07
N TYR A 39 21.21 17.68 0.18
CA TYR A 39 20.28 17.08 -0.78
C TYR A 39 20.98 16.05 -1.69
N GLN A 40 22.12 16.43 -2.29
CA GLN A 40 22.88 15.53 -3.16
C GLN A 40 23.41 14.32 -2.39
N GLN A 41 23.78 14.48 -1.13
CA GLN A 41 24.19 13.38 -0.27
C GLN A 41 23.03 12.40 -0.04
N GLY A 42 21.82 12.90 0.25
CA GLY A 42 20.61 12.08 0.35
C GLY A 42 20.31 11.30 -0.93
N VAL A 43 20.33 11.98 -2.08
CA VAL A 43 20.16 11.35 -3.40
C VAL A 43 21.22 10.26 -3.65
N LYS A 44 22.48 10.55 -3.33
CA LYS A 44 23.59 9.59 -3.46
C LYS A 44 23.39 8.36 -2.56
N ASN A 45 22.92 8.54 -1.34
CA ASN A 45 22.61 7.45 -0.43
C ASN A 45 21.42 6.61 -0.93
N THR A 46 20.35 7.24 -1.44
CA THR A 46 19.23 6.53 -2.08
C THR A 46 19.70 5.70 -3.26
N ASN A 47 20.52 6.27 -4.15
CA ASN A 47 21.08 5.57 -5.32
C ASN A 47 21.98 4.39 -4.93
N LYS A 48 22.68 4.48 -3.79
CA LYS A 48 23.47 3.40 -3.20
C LYS A 48 22.65 2.38 -2.40
N LYS A 49 21.32 2.47 -2.42
CA LYS A 49 20.38 1.66 -1.64
C LYS A 49 20.58 1.78 -0.12
N ARG A 50 21.18 2.88 0.33
CA ARG A 50 21.37 3.24 1.75
C ARG A 50 20.20 4.10 2.19
N PHE A 51 19.02 3.50 2.29
CA PHE A 51 17.78 4.24 2.47
C PHE A 51 17.69 4.94 3.84
N LYS A 52 18.07 4.25 4.93
CA LYS A 52 18.09 4.88 6.27
C LYS A 52 19.00 6.13 6.31
N PRO A 53 20.28 6.07 5.87
CA PRO A 53 21.09 7.27 5.75
C PRO A 53 20.50 8.34 4.84
N ALA A 54 19.87 7.97 3.73
CA ALA A 54 19.24 8.95 2.84
C ALA A 54 18.09 9.71 3.52
N VAL A 55 17.26 9.00 4.29
CA VAL A 55 16.21 9.63 5.11
C VAL A 55 16.81 10.59 6.12
N GLU A 56 17.88 10.18 6.82
CA GLU A 56 18.58 11.06 7.77
C GLU A 56 19.14 12.32 7.08
N ASP A 57 19.69 12.21 5.87
CA ASP A 57 20.17 13.37 5.11
C ASP A 57 19.01 14.32 4.74
N PHE A 58 17.89 13.79 4.24
CA PHE A 58 16.73 14.61 3.86
C PHE A 58 16.06 15.27 5.07
N GLU A 59 15.89 14.57 6.18
CA GLU A 59 15.35 15.12 7.43
C GLU A 59 16.26 16.20 8.01
N ALA A 60 17.59 16.01 7.94
CA ALA A 60 18.54 17.04 8.35
C ALA A 60 18.42 18.31 7.49
N LEU A 61 18.18 18.16 6.19
CA LEU A 61 17.91 19.29 5.31
C LEU A 61 16.63 20.03 5.72
N GLU A 62 15.52 19.30 5.92
CA GLU A 62 14.24 19.89 6.34
C GLU A 62 14.36 20.65 7.66
N ALA A 63 15.10 20.11 8.63
CA ALA A 63 15.29 20.74 9.93
C ALA A 63 16.13 22.02 9.86
N ARG A 64 17.17 22.04 9.01
CA ARG A 64 18.14 23.15 8.92
C ARG A 64 17.71 24.24 7.94
N TYR A 65 17.05 23.86 6.85
CA TYR A 65 16.67 24.72 5.75
C TYR A 65 15.17 24.60 5.42
N PRO A 66 14.25 24.81 6.39
CA PRO A 66 12.82 24.52 6.24
C PRO A 66 12.10 25.31 5.15
N PHE A 67 12.66 26.44 4.72
CA PHE A 67 12.11 27.31 3.66
C PHE A 67 13.06 27.47 2.46
N GLY A 68 14.09 26.63 2.35
CA GLY A 68 15.06 26.69 1.24
C GLY A 68 14.57 25.97 -0.02
N ASP A 69 15.21 26.26 -1.17
CA ASP A 69 14.88 25.72 -2.51
C ASP A 69 14.96 24.19 -2.68
N TYR A 70 15.36 23.49 -1.63
CA TYR A 70 15.50 22.03 -1.56
C TYR A 70 14.60 21.39 -0.51
N ALA A 71 13.84 22.16 0.27
CA ALA A 71 13.02 21.62 1.36
C ALA A 71 11.90 20.70 0.84
N ASP A 72 11.19 21.13 -0.20
CA ASP A 72 10.16 20.34 -0.89
C ASP A 72 10.74 19.09 -1.56
N LYS A 73 11.89 19.21 -2.22
CA LYS A 73 12.62 18.11 -2.86
C LYS A 73 13.11 17.10 -1.82
N ALA A 74 13.56 17.56 -0.66
CA ALA A 74 13.97 16.70 0.44
C ALA A 74 12.79 15.92 1.01
N GLN A 75 11.62 16.55 1.17
CA GLN A 75 10.41 15.86 1.60
C GLN A 75 10.01 14.75 0.63
N LEU A 76 9.99 15.02 -0.67
CA LEU A 76 9.72 14.01 -1.69
C LEU A 76 10.79 12.91 -1.72
N GLY A 77 12.06 13.28 -1.54
CA GLY A 77 13.18 12.36 -1.43
C GLY A 77 13.07 11.43 -0.22
N SER A 78 12.67 11.97 0.93
CA SER A 78 12.44 11.24 2.17
C SER A 78 11.29 10.24 2.01
N ILE A 79 10.15 10.68 1.46
CA ILE A 79 9.01 9.80 1.13
C ILE A 79 9.46 8.61 0.26
N TYR A 80 10.22 8.88 -0.80
CA TYR A 80 10.70 7.84 -1.71
C TYR A 80 11.68 6.89 -1.02
N ALA A 81 12.63 7.41 -0.23
CA ALA A 81 13.58 6.59 0.50
C ALA A 81 12.90 5.72 1.58
N LEU A 82 11.91 6.27 2.30
CA LEU A 82 11.08 5.52 3.26
C LEU A 82 10.31 4.39 2.57
N TYR A 83 9.68 4.66 1.41
CA TYR A 83 9.01 3.64 0.62
C TYR A 83 9.98 2.53 0.16
N LEU A 84 11.16 2.88 -0.35
CA LEU A 84 12.18 1.90 -0.75
C LEU A 84 12.74 1.11 0.42
N ASN A 85 12.76 1.69 1.62
CA ASN A 85 13.12 1.01 2.86
C ASN A 85 11.98 0.13 3.41
N GLU A 86 10.84 0.07 2.72
CA GLU A 86 9.61 -0.60 3.16
C GLU A 86 9.06 -0.07 4.50
N ASP A 87 9.45 1.16 4.87
CA ASP A 87 8.98 1.83 6.08
C ASP A 87 7.70 2.61 5.81
N TYR A 88 6.64 1.85 5.47
CA TYR A 88 5.34 2.41 5.10
C TYR A 88 4.68 3.18 6.24
N ALA A 89 4.96 2.79 7.49
CA ALA A 89 4.46 3.44 8.70
C ALA A 89 4.92 4.90 8.80
N GLN A 90 6.15 5.20 8.35
CA GLN A 90 6.67 6.56 8.27
C GLN A 90 6.39 7.24 6.92
N ALA A 91 6.44 6.48 5.81
CA ALA A 91 6.24 7.02 4.47
C ALA A 91 4.84 7.63 4.28
N LEU A 92 3.79 6.98 4.81
CA LEU A 92 2.42 7.43 4.62
C LEU A 92 2.14 8.79 5.32
N PRO A 93 2.44 8.98 6.62
CA PRO A 93 2.32 10.29 7.26
C PRO A 93 3.17 11.38 6.61
N ALA A 94 4.38 11.06 6.14
CA ALA A 94 5.23 12.01 5.42
C ALA A 94 4.57 12.45 4.10
N THR A 95 3.98 11.50 3.37
CA THR A 95 3.24 11.77 2.13
C THR A 95 2.00 12.63 2.36
N ASP A 96 1.19 12.29 3.38
CA ASP A 96 0.00 13.06 3.75
C ASP A 96 0.34 14.47 4.20
N ARG A 97 1.46 14.64 4.91
CA ARG A 97 1.98 15.96 5.29
C ARG A 97 2.35 16.78 4.06
N PHE A 98 3.09 16.20 3.11
CA PHE A 98 3.48 16.89 1.88
C PHE A 98 2.25 17.39 1.10
N ILE A 99 1.26 16.52 0.88
CA ILE A 99 0.02 16.86 0.16
C ILE A 99 -0.72 18.02 0.85
N ARG A 100 -0.78 18.00 2.18
CA ARG A 100 -1.46 19.04 2.97
C ARG A 100 -0.71 20.37 2.95
N MET A 101 0.62 20.34 3.05
CA MET A 101 1.46 21.53 3.08
C MET A 101 1.59 22.18 1.70
N TYR A 102 1.63 21.37 0.63
CA TYR A 102 1.88 21.84 -0.72
C TYR A 102 0.84 21.33 -1.74
N PRO A 103 -0.46 21.65 -1.56
CA PRO A 103 -1.53 21.14 -2.41
C PRO A 103 -1.47 21.64 -3.86
N ARG A 104 -0.72 22.72 -4.13
CA ARG A 104 -0.52 23.31 -5.47
C ARG A 104 0.88 23.06 -6.02
N HIS A 105 1.66 22.17 -5.40
CA HIS A 105 3.02 21.89 -5.85
C HIS A 105 3.03 21.23 -7.24
N PRO A 106 3.99 21.56 -8.13
CA PRO A 106 4.09 20.93 -9.45
C PRO A 106 4.21 19.40 -9.42
N HIS A 107 4.69 18.84 -8.30
CA HIS A 107 4.86 17.39 -8.07
C HIS A 107 3.90 16.82 -7.01
N VAL A 108 2.77 17.49 -6.74
CA VAL A 108 1.76 16.93 -5.82
C VAL A 108 1.15 15.63 -6.37
N ASP A 109 1.09 15.49 -7.69
CA ASP A 109 0.68 14.27 -8.39
C ASP A 109 1.58 13.07 -8.04
N TYR A 110 2.90 13.30 -7.97
CA TYR A 110 3.85 12.29 -7.49
C TYR A 110 3.57 11.87 -6.04
N ALA A 111 3.23 12.81 -5.15
CA ALA A 111 2.88 12.47 -3.77
C ALA A 111 1.60 11.61 -3.69
N TYR A 112 0.56 11.91 -4.48
CA TYR A 112 -0.62 11.04 -4.58
C TYR A 112 -0.30 9.67 -5.15
N TYR A 113 0.59 9.60 -6.15
CA TYR A 113 1.09 8.33 -6.68
C TYR A 113 1.82 7.51 -5.62
N MET A 114 2.71 8.14 -4.85
CA MET A 114 3.43 7.49 -3.75
C MET A 114 2.48 6.99 -2.67
N LYS A 115 1.45 7.77 -2.30
CA LYS A 115 0.40 7.34 -1.38
C LYS A 115 -0.30 6.06 -1.87
N GLY A 116 -0.65 6.01 -3.15
CA GLY A 116 -1.22 4.84 -3.78
C GLY A 116 -0.28 3.64 -3.75
N LEU A 117 1.01 3.84 -4.05
CA LEU A 117 2.04 2.79 -4.01
C LEU A 117 2.27 2.24 -2.60
N ILE A 118 2.31 3.09 -1.58
CA ILE A 118 2.50 2.66 -0.19
C ILE A 118 1.37 1.71 0.21
N HIS A 119 0.11 2.12 0.01
CA HIS A 119 -1.04 1.25 0.28
C HIS A 119 -1.09 0.02 -0.62
N PHE A 120 -0.61 0.12 -1.87
CA PHE A 120 -0.50 -1.03 -2.78
C PHE A 120 0.46 -2.06 -2.20
N SER A 121 1.63 -1.63 -1.74
CA SER A 121 2.63 -2.52 -1.13
C SER A 121 2.11 -3.16 0.15
N GLU A 122 1.38 -2.42 0.99
CA GLU A 122 0.68 -2.97 2.16
C GLU A 122 -0.33 -4.05 1.73
N ALA A 123 -1.12 -3.81 0.68
CA ALA A 123 -2.10 -4.77 0.15
C ALA A 123 -1.45 -6.05 -0.38
N MET A 124 -0.30 -5.93 -1.04
CA MET A 124 0.45 -7.08 -1.52
C MET A 124 1.06 -7.89 -0.37
N GLY A 125 1.43 -7.21 0.73
CA GLY A 125 1.95 -7.78 1.97
C GLY A 125 3.33 -8.42 1.83
N PHE A 126 4.18 -8.22 2.83
CA PHE A 126 5.53 -8.81 2.93
C PHE A 126 5.53 -10.34 2.89
N PHE A 127 4.49 -10.98 3.45
CA PHE A 127 4.40 -12.44 3.58
C PHE A 127 3.79 -13.17 2.38
N SER A 128 3.36 -12.45 1.32
CA SER A 128 2.90 -13.11 0.08
C SER A 128 4.02 -13.84 -0.67
N LYS A 129 5.28 -13.59 -0.29
CA LYS A 129 6.46 -14.27 -0.85
C LYS A 129 6.75 -15.63 -0.21
N TYR A 130 6.22 -15.92 0.99
CA TYR A 130 6.62 -17.09 1.80
C TYR A 130 5.45 -18.01 2.20
N LEU A 131 4.21 -17.56 2.08
CA LEU A 131 3.02 -18.34 2.42
C LEU A 131 1.99 -18.29 1.28
N PRO A 132 1.57 -19.43 0.72
CA PRO A 132 0.48 -19.50 -0.24
C PRO A 132 -0.86 -19.39 0.50
N MET A 133 -1.13 -18.24 1.11
CA MET A 133 -2.49 -17.85 1.46
C MET A 133 -3.06 -17.10 0.26
N GLU A 134 -4.23 -17.49 -0.24
CA GLU A 134 -4.90 -16.78 -1.33
C GLU A 134 -5.13 -15.32 -0.89
N ARG A 135 -4.61 -14.37 -1.67
CA ARG A 135 -4.63 -12.94 -1.30
C ARG A 135 -6.05 -12.42 -1.10
N ALA A 136 -7.03 -13.07 -1.71
CA ALA A 136 -8.45 -12.81 -1.59
C ALA A 136 -9.03 -13.07 -0.20
N GLU A 137 -8.38 -13.82 0.69
CA GLU A 137 -8.91 -14.05 2.05
C GLU A 137 -8.52 -12.95 3.05
N ARG A 138 -7.57 -12.09 2.68
CA ARG A 138 -7.04 -11.04 3.55
C ARG A 138 -7.93 -9.81 3.58
N ASP A 139 -7.73 -8.96 4.59
CA ASP A 139 -8.41 -7.66 4.70
C ASP A 139 -8.14 -6.81 3.43
N PRO A 140 -9.17 -6.46 2.64
CA PRO A 140 -9.02 -5.67 1.42
C PRO A 140 -8.81 -4.18 1.70
N THR A 141 -8.79 -3.73 2.96
CA THR A 141 -8.70 -2.32 3.33
C THR A 141 -7.49 -1.61 2.69
N PRO A 142 -6.26 -2.14 2.71
CA PRO A 142 -5.14 -1.50 2.02
C PRO A 142 -5.36 -1.41 0.50
N ALA A 143 -5.96 -2.43 -0.11
CA ALA A 143 -6.28 -2.41 -1.54
C ALA A 143 -7.31 -1.32 -1.87
N LYS A 144 -8.35 -1.16 -1.04
CA LYS A 144 -9.37 -0.11 -1.17
C LYS A 144 -8.75 1.28 -1.03
N LYS A 145 -7.85 1.49 -0.05
CA LYS A 145 -7.13 2.76 0.14
C LYS A 145 -6.18 3.09 -1.03
N SER A 146 -5.49 2.07 -1.54
CA SER A 146 -4.63 2.21 -2.72
C SER A 146 -5.43 2.60 -3.95
N LEU A 147 -6.56 1.91 -4.20
CA LEU A 147 -7.46 2.19 -5.31
C LEU A 147 -7.98 3.62 -5.24
N ALA A 148 -8.43 4.08 -4.07
CA ALA A 148 -8.89 5.46 -3.87
C ALA A 148 -7.79 6.50 -4.12
N SER A 149 -6.54 6.21 -3.73
CA SER A 149 -5.42 7.13 -3.95
C SER A 149 -5.03 7.23 -5.43
N PHE A 150 -5.01 6.10 -6.13
CA PHE A 150 -4.78 6.09 -7.58
C PHE A 150 -5.94 6.69 -8.36
N ASP A 151 -7.17 6.48 -7.93
CA ASP A 151 -8.36 7.11 -8.52
C ASP A 151 -8.29 8.63 -8.38
N HIS A 152 -7.94 9.13 -7.19
CA HIS A 152 -7.72 10.56 -6.98
C HIS A 152 -6.66 11.12 -7.95
N LEU A 153 -5.52 10.43 -8.11
CA LEU A 153 -4.47 10.82 -9.04
C LEU A 153 -4.98 10.88 -10.49
N VAL A 154 -5.64 9.83 -10.95
CA VAL A 154 -6.10 9.72 -12.34
C VAL A 154 -7.20 10.72 -12.65
N THR A 155 -8.07 11.01 -11.69
CA THR A 155 -9.19 11.94 -11.83
C THR A 155 -8.72 13.40 -11.80
N HIS A 156 -7.85 13.77 -10.86
CA HIS A 156 -7.44 15.16 -10.67
C HIS A 156 -6.18 15.55 -11.46
N TYR A 157 -5.33 14.57 -11.81
CA TYR A 157 -4.10 14.78 -12.55
C TYR A 157 -3.99 13.79 -13.74
N PRO A 158 -4.94 13.81 -14.69
CA PRO A 158 -5.00 12.84 -15.77
C PRO A 158 -3.78 12.88 -16.70
N ASN A 159 -3.10 14.02 -16.78
CA ASN A 159 -1.91 14.24 -17.60
C ASN A 159 -0.60 13.94 -16.85
N SER A 160 -0.68 13.50 -15.58
CA SER A 160 0.50 13.10 -14.81
C SER A 160 1.23 11.95 -15.51
N VAL A 161 2.56 11.98 -15.48
CA VAL A 161 3.40 10.89 -15.98
C VAL A 161 3.13 9.56 -15.25
N TYR A 162 2.57 9.62 -14.04
CA TYR A 162 2.24 8.46 -13.21
C TYR A 162 0.84 7.89 -13.47
N ALA A 163 -0.04 8.62 -14.18
CA ALA A 163 -1.45 8.25 -14.34
C ALA A 163 -1.63 6.90 -15.05
N ASN A 164 -0.83 6.61 -16.07
CA ASN A 164 -0.93 5.33 -16.80
C ASN A 164 -0.51 4.14 -15.94
N ASN A 165 0.55 4.27 -15.13
CA ASN A 165 0.94 3.21 -14.21
C ASN A 165 -0.13 2.99 -13.13
N ALA A 166 -0.68 4.09 -12.59
CA ALA A 166 -1.77 4.04 -11.64
C ALA A 166 -3.00 3.30 -12.20
N LYS A 167 -3.44 3.60 -13.43
CA LYS A 167 -4.56 2.91 -14.11
C LYS A 167 -4.34 1.40 -14.18
N GLN A 168 -3.14 0.95 -14.55
CA GLN A 168 -2.83 -0.49 -14.61
C GLN A 168 -2.94 -1.14 -13.23
N ARG A 169 -2.46 -0.49 -12.17
CA ARG A 169 -2.60 -0.97 -10.79
C ARG A 169 -4.04 -0.95 -10.32
N MET A 170 -4.84 0.03 -10.73
CA MET A 170 -6.27 0.08 -10.40
C MET A 170 -7.01 -1.15 -10.95
N VAL A 171 -6.71 -1.60 -12.17
CA VAL A 171 -7.29 -2.84 -12.72
C VAL A 171 -6.97 -4.03 -11.82
N TYR A 172 -5.71 -4.17 -11.42
CA TYR A 172 -5.28 -5.24 -10.51
C TYR A 172 -6.03 -5.18 -9.17
N LEU A 173 -6.07 -4.00 -8.55
CA LEU A 173 -6.72 -3.78 -7.25
C LEU A 173 -8.23 -4.06 -7.31
N ARG A 174 -8.90 -3.66 -8.40
CA ARG A 174 -10.34 -3.95 -8.61
C ARG A 174 -10.59 -5.44 -8.66
N ASN A 175 -9.76 -6.19 -9.39
CA ASN A 175 -9.87 -7.65 -9.44
C ASN A 175 -9.60 -8.28 -8.08
N LEU A 176 -8.58 -7.82 -7.35
CA LEU A 176 -8.26 -8.32 -6.01
C LEU A 176 -9.41 -8.10 -5.02
N ILE A 177 -10.03 -6.91 -5.04
CA ILE A 177 -11.17 -6.60 -4.17
C ILE A 177 -12.39 -7.45 -4.57
N ALA A 178 -12.67 -7.58 -5.86
CA ALA A 178 -13.77 -8.42 -6.35
C ALA A 178 -13.58 -9.90 -5.96
N GLU A 179 -12.35 -10.40 -6.00
CA GLU A 179 -12.01 -11.76 -5.57
C GLU A 179 -12.27 -11.99 -4.08
N ASN A 180 -11.91 -11.02 -3.23
CA ASN A 180 -12.22 -11.06 -1.80
C ASN A 180 -13.74 -11.06 -1.54
N GLU A 181 -14.49 -10.17 -2.19
CA GLU A 181 -15.94 -10.12 -2.03
C GLU A 181 -16.60 -11.41 -2.53
N LEU A 182 -16.06 -12.03 -3.59
CA LEU A 182 -16.55 -13.31 -4.12
C LEU A 182 -16.28 -14.45 -3.14
N PHE A 183 -15.09 -14.49 -2.55
CA PHE A 183 -14.74 -15.45 -1.50
C PHE A 183 -15.73 -15.38 -0.33
N VAL A 184 -16.02 -14.16 0.16
CA VAL A 184 -17.00 -13.94 1.23
C VAL A 184 -18.42 -14.32 0.79
N ALA A 185 -18.79 -14.05 -0.47
CA ALA A 185 -20.08 -14.46 -1.01
C ALA A 185 -20.24 -15.98 -1.04
N ARG A 186 -19.24 -16.72 -1.53
CA ARG A 186 -19.19 -18.20 -1.55
C ARG A 186 -19.30 -18.76 -0.13
N PHE A 187 -18.55 -18.21 0.82
CA PHE A 187 -18.60 -18.63 2.21
C PHE A 187 -20.00 -18.48 2.81
N ASN A 188 -20.63 -17.32 2.63
CA ASN A 188 -21.99 -17.06 3.12
C ASN A 188 -23.03 -17.97 2.46
N LEU A 189 -22.92 -18.20 1.15
CA LEU A 189 -23.81 -19.10 0.43
C LEU A 189 -23.73 -20.52 1.00
N LYS A 190 -22.51 -21.04 1.22
CA LYS A 190 -22.28 -22.36 1.83
C LYS A 190 -22.82 -22.46 3.26
N LYS A 191 -22.84 -21.35 4.00
CA LYS A 191 -23.38 -21.27 5.37
C LYS A 191 -24.89 -21.04 5.44
N GLY A 192 -25.57 -20.88 4.30
CA GLY A 192 -27.01 -20.60 4.25
C GLY A 192 -27.36 -19.14 4.56
N ALA A 193 -26.38 -18.25 4.66
CA ALA A 193 -26.60 -16.82 4.84
C ALA A 193 -26.88 -16.14 3.49
N TYR A 194 -28.01 -16.51 2.86
CA TYR A 194 -28.31 -16.18 1.47
C TYR A 194 -28.39 -14.67 1.20
N LEU A 195 -28.99 -13.89 2.12
CA LEU A 195 -29.06 -12.42 1.97
C LEU A 195 -27.66 -11.80 1.97
N ALA A 196 -26.77 -12.27 2.85
CA ALA A 196 -25.39 -11.79 2.89
C ALA A 196 -24.62 -12.19 1.62
N ALA A 197 -24.81 -13.41 1.12
CA ALA A 197 -24.21 -13.86 -0.13
C ALA A 197 -24.66 -13.02 -1.32
N ALA A 198 -25.98 -12.78 -1.46
CA ALA A 198 -26.55 -11.95 -2.51
C ALA A 198 -26.01 -10.51 -2.44
N ASN A 199 -25.93 -9.91 -1.25
CA ASN A 199 -25.42 -8.54 -1.09
C ASN A 199 -23.95 -8.42 -1.51
N ARG A 200 -23.11 -9.40 -1.13
CA ARG A 200 -21.68 -9.44 -1.51
C ARG A 200 -21.50 -9.63 -3.01
N ALA A 201 -22.25 -10.55 -3.61
CA ALA A 201 -22.21 -10.77 -5.04
C ALA A 201 -22.73 -9.55 -5.85
N ASN A 202 -23.83 -8.94 -5.41
CA ASN A 202 -24.35 -7.72 -6.03
C ASN A 202 -23.36 -6.55 -5.95
N TYR A 203 -22.61 -6.44 -4.84
CA TYR A 203 -21.54 -5.44 -4.74
C TYR A 203 -20.50 -5.58 -5.85
N ILE A 204 -20.14 -6.81 -6.24
CA ILE A 204 -19.23 -7.10 -7.36
C ILE A 204 -19.83 -6.63 -8.68
N VAL A 205 -21.08 -7.02 -8.97
CA VAL A 205 -21.76 -6.66 -10.22
C VAL A 205 -21.87 -5.13 -10.38
N VAL A 206 -22.19 -4.42 -9.30
CA VAL A 206 -22.37 -2.96 -9.33
C VAL A 206 -21.03 -2.20 -9.42
N HIS A 207 -20.00 -2.63 -8.69
CA HIS A 207 -18.78 -1.83 -8.52
C HIS A 207 -17.58 -2.34 -9.32
N PHE A 208 -17.60 -3.58 -9.78
CA PHE A 208 -16.48 -4.26 -10.46
C PHE A 208 -16.94 -4.96 -11.75
N ASP A 209 -17.80 -4.30 -12.52
CA ASP A 209 -18.38 -4.65 -13.83
C ASP A 209 -17.40 -5.09 -14.95
N LYS A 210 -16.10 -5.00 -14.73
CA LYS A 210 -15.05 -5.47 -15.67
C LYS A 210 -14.16 -6.56 -15.08
N SER A 211 -14.44 -7.02 -13.87
CA SER A 211 -13.65 -8.06 -13.23
C SER A 211 -14.08 -9.46 -13.68
N PRO A 212 -13.17 -10.44 -13.69
CA PRO A 212 -13.52 -11.81 -14.06
C PRO A 212 -14.48 -12.48 -13.06
N GLN A 213 -14.67 -11.91 -11.87
CA GLN A 213 -15.53 -12.47 -10.82
C GLN A 213 -17.03 -12.28 -11.05
N ILE A 214 -17.44 -11.45 -12.01
CA ILE A 214 -18.86 -11.12 -12.24
C ILE A 214 -19.69 -12.34 -12.60
N GLU A 215 -19.13 -13.22 -13.44
CA GLU A 215 -19.83 -14.41 -13.93
C GLU A 215 -20.34 -15.28 -12.77
N GLU A 216 -19.44 -15.60 -11.83
CA GLU A 216 -19.81 -16.38 -10.65
C GLU A 216 -20.62 -15.57 -9.63
N ALA A 217 -20.37 -14.27 -9.50
CA ALA A 217 -21.18 -13.41 -8.64
C ALA A 217 -22.66 -13.45 -9.04
N LEU A 218 -22.96 -13.34 -10.34
CA LEU A 218 -24.33 -13.48 -10.85
C LEU A 218 -24.90 -14.87 -10.53
N ALA A 219 -24.12 -15.94 -10.70
CA ALA A 219 -24.54 -17.30 -10.34
C ALA A 219 -24.86 -17.45 -8.85
N ILE A 220 -24.09 -16.80 -7.96
CA ILE A 220 -24.37 -16.75 -6.52
C ILE A 220 -25.65 -15.97 -6.24
N MET A 221 -25.88 -14.84 -6.92
CA MET A 221 -27.13 -14.08 -6.80
C MET A 221 -28.35 -14.92 -7.15
N VAL A 222 -28.32 -15.64 -8.28
CA VAL A 222 -29.41 -16.54 -8.70
C VAL A 222 -29.70 -17.58 -7.62
N GLN A 223 -28.68 -18.28 -7.12
CA GLN A 223 -28.83 -19.30 -6.08
C GLN A 223 -29.39 -18.71 -4.78
N ALA A 224 -28.83 -17.58 -4.34
CA ALA A 224 -29.24 -16.93 -3.10
C ALA A 224 -30.68 -16.42 -3.18
N TYR A 225 -31.09 -15.77 -4.28
CA TYR A 225 -32.45 -15.27 -4.44
C TYR A 225 -33.49 -16.39 -4.55
N ARG A 226 -33.16 -17.52 -5.19
CA ARG A 226 -34.04 -18.72 -5.17
C ARG A 226 -34.26 -19.23 -3.75
N ARG A 227 -33.19 -19.29 -2.95
CA ARG A 227 -33.27 -19.73 -1.53
C ARG A 227 -33.99 -18.75 -0.62
N LEU A 228 -34.05 -17.47 -1.00
CA LEU A 228 -34.79 -16.41 -0.31
C LEU A 228 -36.24 -16.28 -0.80
N GLU A 229 -36.70 -17.15 -1.71
CA GLU A 229 -38.04 -17.07 -2.31
C GLU A 229 -38.28 -15.71 -2.98
N ARG A 230 -37.30 -15.25 -3.77
CA ARG A 230 -37.37 -14.04 -4.60
C ARG A 230 -37.19 -14.40 -6.08
N PRO A 231 -38.22 -15.00 -6.72
CA PRO A 231 -38.09 -15.54 -8.08
C PRO A 231 -37.80 -14.47 -9.14
N GLU A 232 -38.36 -13.27 -9.00
CA GLU A 232 -38.13 -12.14 -9.93
C GLU A 232 -36.64 -11.75 -9.95
N LEU A 233 -36.06 -11.48 -8.77
CA LEU A 233 -34.63 -11.13 -8.65
C LEU A 233 -33.71 -12.25 -9.12
N ALA A 234 -34.08 -13.51 -8.87
CA ALA A 234 -33.34 -14.66 -9.38
C ALA A 234 -33.36 -14.72 -10.91
N GLN A 235 -34.51 -14.46 -11.52
CA GLN A 235 -34.68 -14.48 -12.96
C GLN A 235 -33.93 -13.33 -13.64
N ASP A 236 -33.95 -12.14 -13.03
CA ASP A 236 -33.20 -10.98 -13.53
C ASP A 236 -31.69 -11.27 -13.53
N ALA A 237 -31.15 -11.76 -12.41
CA ALA A 237 -29.74 -12.13 -12.31
C ALA A 237 -29.35 -13.24 -13.31
N TYR A 238 -30.22 -14.24 -13.51
CA TYR A 238 -29.99 -15.31 -14.48
C TYR A 238 -30.01 -14.79 -15.92
N THR A 239 -30.91 -13.85 -16.22
CA THR A 239 -31.00 -13.23 -17.56
C THR A 239 -29.72 -12.48 -17.87
N VAL A 240 -29.21 -11.67 -16.93
CA VAL A 240 -27.94 -10.96 -17.08
C VAL A 240 -26.77 -11.95 -17.26
N LEU A 241 -26.71 -13.02 -16.47
CA LEU A 241 -25.69 -14.07 -16.59
C LEU A 241 -25.72 -14.71 -17.98
N LYS A 242 -26.89 -15.14 -18.44
CA LYS A 242 -27.07 -15.82 -19.72
C LYS A 242 -26.75 -14.92 -20.92
N GLN A 243 -27.12 -13.64 -20.85
CA GLN A 243 -26.86 -12.67 -21.92
C GLN A 243 -25.37 -12.35 -22.06
N ASN A 244 -24.66 -12.14 -20.94
CA ASN A 244 -23.25 -11.73 -20.97
C ASN A 244 -22.28 -12.92 -21.03
N PHE A 245 -22.67 -14.08 -20.50
CA PHE A 245 -21.85 -15.29 -20.42
C PHE A 245 -22.61 -16.54 -20.92
N PRO A 246 -23.03 -16.56 -22.20
CA PRO A 246 -23.87 -17.64 -22.73
C PRO A 246 -23.23 -19.03 -22.68
N GLN A 247 -21.90 -19.12 -22.66
CA GLN A 247 -21.13 -20.36 -22.56
C GLN A 247 -20.76 -20.74 -21.12
N SER A 248 -21.19 -19.97 -20.12
CA SER A 248 -20.91 -20.24 -18.71
C SER A 248 -21.46 -21.60 -18.28
N GLU A 249 -20.67 -22.36 -17.53
CA GLU A 249 -21.13 -23.60 -16.88
C GLU A 249 -22.28 -23.33 -15.89
N PHE A 250 -22.30 -22.14 -15.27
CA PHE A 250 -23.36 -21.75 -14.35
C PHE A 250 -24.72 -21.61 -15.04
N VAL A 251 -24.76 -21.15 -16.30
CA VAL A 251 -26.01 -21.05 -17.06
C VAL A 251 -26.65 -22.42 -17.25
N GLN A 252 -25.84 -23.45 -17.49
CA GLN A 252 -26.32 -24.83 -17.67
C GLN A 252 -26.78 -25.44 -16.34
N LYS A 253 -26.04 -25.23 -15.26
CA LYS A 253 -26.37 -25.75 -13.91
C LYS A 253 -27.58 -25.08 -13.28
N LEU A 254 -27.88 -23.84 -13.66
CA LEU A 254 -28.94 -23.02 -13.07
C LEU A 254 -30.18 -22.89 -13.95
N ALA A 255 -30.16 -23.39 -15.18
CA ALA A 255 -31.35 -23.54 -16.02
C ALA A 255 -32.43 -24.35 -15.29
#